data_AF-X0KG39-F1
#
_entry.id   AF-X0KG39-F1
#
_cell.length_a   1.000
_cell.length_b   1.000
_cell.length_c   1.000
_cell.angle_alpha   90.00
_cell.angle_beta   90.00
_cell.angle_gamma   90.00
#
_symmetry.space_group_name_H-M   'P 1'
#
loop_
_entity.id
_entity.type
_entity.pdbx_description
1 polymer ?
#
loop_
_entity_poly.entity_id
_entity_poly.type
_entity_poly.pdbx_seq_one_letter_code
_entity_poly.pdbx_strand_id
1 'polypeptide(L)'
;PSAYPSHRRLTTPVRATIKSMSRRVGIRARDVQAVVQEQYPESIFTQRDIYNARALINRDKLSGYTPTGALIKLFNKLHIPYLAKWVDNEPSRL
;
A
#
# COMPACT_ATOMS: atom_id res chain seq x y z
N PRO A 1 9.77 -4.80 21.82
CA PRO A 1 8.76 -4.99 20.74
C PRO A 1 8.73 -6.45 20.26
N SER A 2 7.58 -7.14 20.36
CA SER A 2 7.48 -8.55 19.95
C SER A 2 7.73 -8.70 18.44
N ALA A 3 8.56 -9.67 18.07
CA ALA A 3 8.87 -10.02 16.68
C ALA A 3 7.91 -11.08 16.11
N TYR A 4 7.00 -11.61 16.94
CA TYR A 4 6.13 -12.71 16.54
C TYR A 4 5.06 -12.24 15.51
N PRO A 5 4.98 -12.88 14.33
CA PRO A 5 4.05 -12.49 13.26
C PRO A 5 2.57 -12.45 13.66
N SER A 6 2.17 -13.24 14.66
CA SER A 6 0.80 -13.28 15.18
C SER A 6 0.33 -11.92 15.72
N HIS A 7 1.21 -11.20 16.43
CA HIS A 7 0.90 -9.89 17.03
C HIS A 7 0.89 -8.75 16.00
N ARG A 8 1.36 -9.02 14.77
CA ARG A 8 1.42 -8.05 13.66
C ARG A 8 0.43 -8.36 12.54
N ARG A 9 -0.45 -9.34 12.77
CA ARG A 9 -1.41 -9.77 11.76
C ARG A 9 -2.42 -8.65 11.52
N LEU A 10 -2.56 -8.26 10.24
CA LEU A 10 -3.54 -7.25 9.83
C LEU A 10 -4.95 -7.85 9.83
N THR A 11 -5.64 -7.75 10.97
CA THR A 11 -7.03 -8.20 11.11
C THR A 11 -7.97 -7.25 10.38
N THR A 12 -9.17 -7.73 10.02
CA THR A 12 -10.21 -6.93 9.36
C THR A 12 -10.55 -5.62 10.08
N PRO A 13 -10.76 -5.59 11.42
CA PRO A 13 -11.06 -4.32 12.12
C PRO A 13 -9.89 -3.34 12.07
N VAL A 14 -8.66 -3.79 12.33
CA VAL A 14 -7.45 -2.94 12.23
C VAL A 14 -7.30 -2.38 10.81
N ARG A 15 -7.52 -3.24 9.80
CA ARG A 15 -7.49 -2.84 8.40
C ARG A 15 -8.53 -1.76 8.08
N ALA A 16 -9.74 -1.85 8.65
CA ALA A 16 -10.78 -0.85 8.47
C ALA A 16 -10.38 0.50 9.09
N THR A 17 -9.81 0.50 10.31
CA THR A 17 -9.29 1.72 10.96
C THR A 17 -8.18 2.36 10.12
N ILE A 18 -7.18 1.59 9.68
CA ILE A 18 -6.09 2.10 8.82
C ILE A 18 -6.66 2.68 7.52
N LYS A 19 -7.61 2.00 6.88
CA LYS A 19 -8.26 2.47 5.64
C LYS A 19 -8.99 3.79 5.88
N SER A 20 -9.75 3.92 6.97
CA SER A 20 -10.51 5.13 7.32
C SER A 20 -9.58 6.33 7.55
N MET A 21 -8.58 6.16 8.42
CA MET A 21 -7.61 7.20 8.77
C MET A 21 -6.77 7.65 7.57
N SER A 22 -6.43 6.72 6.67
CA SER A 22 -5.60 7.00 5.51
C SER A 22 -6.34 7.68 4.35
N ARG A 23 -7.65 7.98 4.48
CA ARG A 23 -8.41 8.72 3.46
C ARG A 23 -8.01 10.20 3.39
N ARG A 24 -7.57 10.79 4.51
CA ARG A 24 -7.22 12.20 4.58
C ARG A 24 -5.77 12.41 4.16
N VAL A 25 -5.55 13.35 3.26
CA VAL A 25 -4.21 13.78 2.86
C VAL A 25 -3.49 14.38 4.07
N GLY A 26 -2.20 14.08 4.22
CA GLY A 26 -1.36 14.64 5.30
C GLY A 26 -1.28 13.81 6.58
N ILE A 27 -2.13 12.80 6.78
CA ILE A 27 -2.06 11.92 7.97
C ILE A 27 -0.86 10.98 7.85
N ARG A 28 0.10 11.11 8.76
CA ARG A 28 1.36 10.34 8.73
C ARG A 28 1.12 8.93 9.27
N ALA A 29 1.99 8.00 8.87
CA ALA A 29 1.90 6.61 9.32
C ALA A 29 2.00 6.48 10.85
N ARG A 30 2.80 7.32 11.51
CA ARG A 30 2.91 7.37 12.98
C ARG A 30 1.59 7.75 13.66
N ASP A 31 0.81 8.65 13.05
CA ASP A 31 -0.44 9.13 13.64
C ASP A 31 -1.50 8.03 13.52
N VAL A 32 -1.53 7.32 12.37
CA VAL A 32 -2.36 6.12 12.20
C VAL A 32 -1.93 5.01 13.17
N GLN A 33 -0.62 4.82 13.36
CA GLN A 33 -0.10 3.83 14.31
C GLN A 33 -0.58 4.13 15.73
N ALA A 34 -0.53 5.39 16.18
CA ALA A 34 -0.99 5.79 17.50
C ALA A 34 -2.48 5.45 17.71
N VAL A 35 -3.33 5.79 16.74
CA VAL A 35 -4.77 5.45 16.79
C VAL A 35 -5.01 3.93 16.79
N VAL A 36 -4.24 3.18 16.00
CA VAL A 36 -4.35 1.71 15.97
C VAL A 36 -3.92 1.12 17.31
N GLN A 37 -2.85 1.63 17.92
CA GLN A 37 -2.37 1.17 19.23
C GLN A 37 -3.36 1.49 20.35
N GLU A 38 -4.04 2.64 20.27
CA GLU A 38 -5.07 3.05 21.21
C GLU A 38 -6.33 2.18 21.10
N GLN A 39 -6.80 1.90 19.88
CA GLN A 39 -8.00 1.08 19.64
C GLN A 39 -7.77 -0.42 19.79
N TYR A 40 -6.54 -0.89 19.53
CA TYR A 40 -6.18 -2.30 19.53
C TYR A 40 -4.88 -2.53 20.32
N PRO A 41 -4.89 -2.44 21.67
CA PRO A 41 -3.68 -2.48 22.50
C PRO A 41 -2.86 -3.77 22.34
N GLU A 42 -3.53 -4.89 22.08
CA GLU A 42 -2.91 -6.21 21.87
C GLU A 42 -2.12 -6.32 20.55
N SER A 43 -2.40 -5.41 19.61
CA SER A 43 -1.75 -5.38 18.31
C SER A 43 -0.46 -4.56 18.36
N ILE A 44 0.65 -5.13 17.90
CA ILE A 44 1.95 -4.47 17.92
C ILE A 44 2.30 -4.06 16.49
N PHE A 45 1.78 -2.91 16.04
CA PHE A 45 2.08 -2.36 14.73
C PHE A 45 3.24 -1.38 14.80
N THR A 46 4.21 -1.52 13.89
CA THR A 46 5.23 -0.49 13.63
C THR A 46 4.74 0.49 12.55
N GLN A 47 5.40 1.63 12.42
CA GLN A 47 5.15 2.56 11.31
C GLN A 47 5.30 1.88 9.94
N ARG A 48 6.27 0.95 9.81
CA ARG A 48 6.49 0.17 8.59
C ARG A 48 5.29 -0.72 8.26
N ASP A 49 4.68 -1.33 9.28
CA ASP A 49 3.51 -2.16 9.10
C ASP A 49 2.29 -1.34 8.61
N ILE A 50 2.16 -0.09 9.07
CA ILE A 50 1.15 0.84 8.54
C ILE A 50 1.38 1.15 7.05
N TYR A 51 2.63 1.39 6.63
CA TYR A 51 2.93 1.58 5.21
C TYR A 51 2.62 0.33 4.38
N ASN A 52 2.98 -0.85 4.87
CA ASN A 52 2.67 -2.12 4.22
C ASN A 52 1.15 -2.33 4.10
N ALA A 53 0.40 -2.06 5.17
CA ALA A 53 -1.05 -2.13 5.16
C ALA A 53 -1.68 -1.16 4.15
N ARG A 54 -1.18 0.09 4.06
CA ARG A 54 -1.61 1.06 3.03
C ARG A 54 -1.35 0.55 1.62
N ALA A 55 -0.16 -0.02 1.38
CA ALA A 55 0.19 -0.58 0.08
C ALA A 55 -0.75 -1.73 -0.30
N LEU A 56 -1.03 -2.65 0.62
CA LEU A 56 -1.99 -3.74 0.42
C LEU A 56 -3.41 -3.22 0.14
N ILE A 57 -3.89 -2.26 0.93
CA ILE A 57 -5.21 -1.63 0.73
C ILE A 57 -5.31 -0.96 -0.65
N ASN A 58 -4.24 -0.33 -1.12
CA ASN A 58 -4.21 0.31 -2.43
C ASN A 58 -4.18 -0.72 -3.56
N ARG A 59 -3.43 -1.83 -3.42
CA ARG A 59 -3.44 -2.93 -4.39
C ARG A 59 -4.84 -3.50 -4.56
N ASP A 60 -5.60 -3.68 -3.48
CA ASP A 60 -6.96 -4.23 -3.56
C ASP A 60 -7.93 -3.30 -4.32
N LYS A 61 -7.74 -1.97 -4.26
CA LYS A 61 -8.49 -1.02 -5.10
C LYS A 61 -8.14 -1.13 -6.58
N LEU A 62 -6.93 -1.59 -6.88
CA LEU A 62 -6.36 -1.71 -8.21
C LEU A 62 -6.35 -3.16 -8.68
N SER A 63 -7.29 -3.99 -8.23
CA SER A 63 -7.40 -5.42 -8.61
C SER A 63 -6.10 -6.21 -8.41
N GLY A 64 -5.34 -5.90 -7.35
CA GLY A 64 -4.09 -6.57 -6.99
C GLY A 64 -2.82 -5.97 -7.60
N TYR A 65 -2.95 -5.06 -8.58
CA TYR A 65 -1.81 -4.43 -9.25
C TYR A 65 -1.18 -3.32 -8.40
N THR A 66 0.12 -3.07 -8.63
CA THR A 66 0.75 -1.82 -8.17
C THR A 66 0.14 -0.62 -8.93
N PRO A 67 0.26 0.61 -8.42
CA PRO A 67 -0.20 1.81 -9.14
C PRO A 67 0.31 1.88 -10.58
N THR A 68 1.61 1.63 -10.79
CA THR A 68 2.21 1.59 -12.13
C THR A 68 1.65 0.45 -12.98
N GLY A 69 1.49 -0.75 -12.41
CA GLY A 69 0.91 -1.88 -13.14
C GLY A 69 -0.53 -1.63 -13.56
N ALA A 70 -1.34 -0.97 -12.71
CA ALA A 70 -2.69 -0.58 -13.04
C ALA A 70 -2.74 0.49 -14.14
N LEU A 71 -1.82 1.45 -14.12
CA LEU A 71 -1.67 2.47 -15.17
C LEU A 71 -1.30 1.85 -16.51
N ILE A 72 -0.30 0.96 -16.54
CA ILE A 72 0.10 0.22 -17.74
C ILE A 72 -1.08 -0.58 -18.29
N LYS A 73 -1.80 -1.30 -17.43
CA LYS A 73 -3.01 -2.04 -17.82
C LYS A 73 -4.07 -1.13 -18.44
N LEU A 74 -4.25 0.07 -17.90
CA LEU A 74 -5.18 1.06 -18.45
C LEU A 74 -4.73 1.54 -19.84
N PHE A 75 -3.46 1.86 -20.04
CA PHE A 75 -2.93 2.26 -21.35
C PHE A 75 -3.10 1.17 -22.39
N ASN A 76 -2.80 -0.09 -22.03
CA ASN A 76 -3.04 -1.23 -22.91
C ASN A 76 -4.52 -1.35 -23.29
N LYS A 77 -5.45 -1.15 -22.34
CA LYS A 77 -6.89 -1.19 -22.59
C LYS A 77 -7.36 -0.06 -23.51
N LEU A 78 -6.76 1.11 -23.42
CA LEU A 78 -7.11 2.29 -24.21
C LEU A 78 -6.32 2.41 -25.52
N HIS A 79 -5.42 1.46 -25.81
CA HIS A 79 -4.49 1.51 -26.93
C HIS A 79 -3.63 2.79 -26.96
N ILE A 80 -3.30 3.32 -25.79
CA ILE A 80 -2.44 4.49 -25.66
C ILE A 80 -0.98 4.01 -25.64
N PRO A 81 -0.13 4.45 -26.58
CA PRO A 81 1.28 4.11 -26.56
C PRO A 81 1.96 4.76 -25.34
N TYR A 82 2.86 4.01 -24.71
CA TYR A 82 3.70 4.53 -23.62
C TYR A 82 5.14 4.04 -23.80
N LEU A 83 6.08 4.84 -23.31
CA LEU A 83 7.50 4.50 -23.31
C LEU A 83 7.85 3.84 -21.97
N ALA A 84 8.28 2.58 -22.01
CA ALA A 84 8.91 1.94 -20.87
C ALA A 84 10.42 2.16 -20.94
N LYS A 85 11.03 2.59 -19.83
CA LYS A 85 12.47 2.90 -19.77
C LYS A 85 13.36 1.71 -20.10
N TRP A 86 12.87 0.49 -19.88
CA TRP A 86 13.60 -0.76 -20.13
C TRP A 86 12.78 -1.61 -21.10
N VAL A 87 12.97 -1.37 -22.40
CA VAL A 87 12.47 -2.25 -23.47
C VAL A 87 13.69 -2.72 -24.23
N ASP A 88 13.82 -4.03 -24.42
CA ASP A 88 14.98 -4.66 -25.06
C ASP A 88 15.24 -4.15 -26.50
N ASN A 89 14.25 -3.51 -27.11
CA ASN A 89 14.32 -2.99 -28.47
C ASN A 89 15.10 -1.68 -28.64
N GLU A 90 15.54 -1.01 -27.56
CA GLU A 90 16.37 0.21 -27.68
C GLU A 90 17.52 0.24 -26.64
N PRO A 91 18.64 -0.47 -26.89
CA PRO A 91 19.74 -0.64 -25.92
C PRO A 91 20.57 0.64 -25.66
N SER A 92 20.37 1.72 -26.41
CA SER A 92 21.18 2.96 -26.34
C SER A 92 20.48 4.14 -25.66
N ARG A 93 19.32 3.92 -25.02
CA ARG A 93 18.51 5.00 -24.47
C ARG A 93 18.75 5.18 -22.95
N LEU A 94 19.66 6.09 -22.61
CA LEU A 94 19.94 6.55 -21.23
C LEU A 94 18.78 7.37 -20.63
#